data_AF-A0A356QGV0-F1
#
_entry.id   AF-A0A356QGV0-F1
#
_cell.length_a   1.000
_cell.length_b   1.000
_cell.length_c   1.000
_cell.angle_alpha   90.00
_cell.angle_beta   90.00
_cell.angle_gamma   90.00
#
_symmetry.space_group_name_H-M   'P 1'
#
loop_
_entity.id
_entity.type
_entity.pdbx_description
1 polymer ?
#
loop_
_entity_poly.entity_id
_entity_poly.type
_entity_poly.pdbx_seq_one_letter_code
_entity_poly.pdbx_strand_id
1 'polypeptide(L)'
;MDLPTQGNRASRITTIPLTRYLTRQDEVSSVGWQSEVFIDIKQRLSKESGFPCVFSKNAFKNGLILFYFVEDSSRYSMIKLAEALREFVELSRQWDGTLQTSYPLIVAFSHKAIQAESVEEYHQFGWQVLQEIHELDMEDWPEDINTKPEAPGWSMCFHGMPIFCNMSNPEHYHRRSRNLGRHFVIVINPRERFDEFAGNTPAGQK
;
A
#
# COMPACT_ATOMS: atom_id res chain seq x y z
N MET A 1 -49.47 -6.52 21.80
CA MET A 1 -48.85 -6.25 20.48
C MET A 1 -47.40 -5.93 20.78
N ASP A 2 -46.59 -6.97 20.81
CA ASP A 2 -45.18 -6.88 21.18
C ASP A 2 -44.37 -6.35 20.00
N LEU A 3 -43.56 -5.32 20.26
CA LEU A 3 -42.59 -4.79 19.32
C LEU A 3 -41.43 -5.79 19.18
N PRO A 4 -41.00 -6.12 17.95
CA PRO A 4 -39.85 -6.99 17.78
C PRO A 4 -38.58 -6.25 18.19
N THR A 5 -37.83 -6.87 19.09
CA THR A 5 -36.47 -6.54 19.48
C THR A 5 -35.58 -6.46 18.23
N GLN A 6 -34.93 -5.32 18.02
CA GLN A 6 -33.91 -5.18 17.00
C GLN A 6 -32.75 -6.14 17.31
N GLY A 7 -32.59 -7.11 16.42
CA GLY A 7 -31.51 -8.08 16.46
C GLY A 7 -30.15 -7.41 16.41
N ASN A 8 -29.29 -7.89 17.30
CA ASN A 8 -27.86 -7.70 17.37
C ASN A 8 -27.21 -7.72 15.96
N ARG A 9 -26.78 -6.56 15.45
CA ARG A 9 -25.88 -6.49 14.28
C ARG A 9 -24.51 -6.99 14.73
N ALA A 10 -24.32 -8.31 14.69
CA ALA A 10 -23.01 -8.90 14.71
C ALA A 10 -22.20 -8.25 13.57
N SER A 11 -21.13 -7.53 13.92
CA SER A 11 -20.19 -6.98 12.97
C SER A 11 -19.71 -8.12 12.09
N ARG A 12 -20.01 -8.07 10.78
CA ARG A 12 -19.33 -8.94 9.82
C ARG A 12 -17.86 -8.55 9.88
N ILE A 13 -17.05 -9.33 10.60
CA ILE A 13 -15.60 -9.29 10.46
C ILE A 13 -15.38 -9.62 8.98
N THR A 14 -15.01 -8.61 8.21
CA THR A 14 -14.72 -8.78 6.80
C THR A 14 -13.34 -9.43 6.76
N THR A 15 -13.32 -10.76 6.71
CA THR A 15 -12.07 -11.51 6.60
C THR A 15 -11.48 -11.21 5.23
N ILE A 16 -10.23 -10.73 5.20
CA ILE A 16 -9.47 -10.56 3.95
C ILE A 16 -9.44 -11.93 3.23
N PRO A 17 -9.77 -11.97 1.92
CA PRO A 17 -9.71 -13.21 1.12
C PRO A 17 -8.33 -13.88 1.18
N LEU A 18 -8.30 -15.18 0.92
CA LEU A 18 -7.03 -15.91 0.81
C LEU A 18 -6.20 -15.37 -0.35
N THR A 19 -4.90 -15.21 -0.11
CA THR A 19 -3.93 -14.72 -1.08
C THR A 19 -2.77 -15.69 -1.21
N ARG A 20 -2.20 -15.80 -2.41
CA ARG A 20 -1.07 -16.66 -2.74
C ARG A 20 0.26 -16.01 -2.39
N TYR A 21 0.42 -14.71 -2.68
CA TYR A 21 1.67 -13.98 -2.49
C TYR A 21 1.57 -12.95 -1.38
N LEU A 22 0.41 -12.32 -1.22
CA LEU A 22 0.22 -11.28 -0.22
C LEU A 22 0.13 -11.88 1.19
N THR A 23 0.66 -11.15 2.17
CA THR A 23 0.59 -11.48 3.59
C THR A 23 -0.43 -10.58 4.27
N ARG A 24 -1.37 -11.16 5.02
CA ARG A 24 -2.34 -10.38 5.80
C ARG A 24 -1.71 -9.79 7.05
N GLN A 25 -2.28 -8.72 7.58
CA GLN A 25 -1.75 -8.01 8.74
C GLN A 25 -1.56 -8.91 9.98
N ASP A 26 -2.46 -9.88 10.19
CA ASP A 26 -2.43 -10.85 11.28
C ASP A 26 -1.52 -12.06 11.00
N GLU A 27 -0.97 -12.17 9.79
CA GLU A 27 -0.10 -13.27 9.35
C GLU A 27 1.37 -12.84 9.20
N VAL A 28 1.69 -11.57 9.46
CA VAL A 28 3.09 -11.12 9.42
C VAL A 28 3.92 -11.90 10.44
N SER A 29 5.05 -12.44 9.98
CA SER A 29 5.99 -13.20 10.82
C SER A 29 6.35 -12.43 12.09
N SER A 30 6.38 -13.14 13.22
CA SER A 30 6.82 -12.58 14.51
C SER A 30 8.34 -12.45 14.62
N VAL A 31 9.10 -13.01 13.67
CA VAL A 31 10.57 -13.00 13.63
C VAL A 31 11.09 -12.47 12.29
N GLY A 32 12.34 -12.00 12.28
CA GLY A 32 12.98 -11.45 11.07
C GLY A 32 12.58 -10.01 10.78
N TRP A 33 13.13 -9.45 9.71
CA TRP A 33 12.97 -8.04 9.34
C TRP A 33 11.52 -7.67 8.99
N GLN A 34 10.70 -8.64 8.57
CA GLN A 34 9.26 -8.46 8.35
C GLN A 34 8.53 -8.07 9.64
N SER A 35 8.94 -8.67 10.78
CA SER A 35 8.44 -8.30 12.10
C SER A 35 8.81 -6.86 12.46
N GLU A 36 10.04 -6.44 12.13
CA GLU A 36 10.49 -5.06 12.35
C GLU A 36 9.66 -4.05 11.55
N VAL A 37 9.41 -4.33 10.26
CA VAL A 37 8.52 -3.52 9.41
C VAL A 37 7.13 -3.39 10.05
N PHE A 38 6.55 -4.50 10.49
CA PHE A 38 5.22 -4.49 11.10
C PHE A 38 5.19 -3.72 12.42
N ILE A 39 6.20 -3.89 13.28
CA ILE A 39 6.31 -3.17 14.56
C ILE A 39 6.44 -1.67 14.31
N ASP A 40 7.30 -1.25 13.40
CA ASP A 40 7.50 0.17 13.08
C ASP A 40 6.19 0.79 12.53
N ILE A 41 5.50 0.12 11.60
CA ILE A 41 4.22 0.57 11.06
C ILE A 41 3.15 0.63 12.15
N LYS A 42 3.05 -0.39 13.02
CA LYS A 42 2.12 -0.42 14.15
C LYS A 42 2.33 0.77 15.09
N GLN A 43 3.59 1.06 15.43
CA GLN A 43 3.93 2.21 16.26
C GLN A 43 3.57 3.50 15.53
N ARG A 44 3.88 3.61 14.24
CA ARG A 44 3.64 4.83 13.46
C ARG A 44 2.17 5.09 13.21
N LEU A 45 1.34 4.07 13.06
CA LEU A 45 -0.10 4.19 12.83
C LEU A 45 -0.93 4.10 14.12
N SER A 46 -0.28 4.02 15.29
CA SER A 46 -0.94 4.16 16.58
C SER A 46 -1.63 5.53 16.74
N LYS A 47 -2.61 5.60 17.62
CA LYS A 47 -3.41 6.83 17.81
C LYS A 47 -2.53 7.96 18.34
N GLU A 48 -1.56 7.62 19.18
CA GLU A 48 -0.66 8.51 19.92
C GLU A 48 0.53 8.99 19.07
N SER A 49 0.79 8.36 17.92
CA SER A 49 1.99 8.64 17.13
C SER A 49 2.06 10.04 16.54
N GLY A 50 0.95 10.77 16.43
CA GLY A 50 0.88 12.04 15.67
C GLY A 50 1.05 11.88 14.15
N PHE A 51 1.00 10.66 13.61
CA PHE A 51 1.01 10.44 12.16
C PHE A 51 -0.28 10.99 11.53
N PRO A 52 -0.19 11.77 10.44
CA PRO A 52 -1.30 12.61 9.99
C PRO A 52 -2.34 11.89 9.13
N CYS A 53 -2.02 10.70 8.58
CA CYS A 53 -2.90 10.00 7.65
C CYS A 53 -3.99 9.22 8.38
N VAL A 54 -5.21 9.78 8.44
CA VAL A 54 -6.38 9.11 9.01
C VAL A 54 -6.72 7.82 8.26
N PHE A 55 -6.55 7.80 6.94
CA PHE A 55 -6.82 6.62 6.10
C PHE A 55 -5.93 5.43 6.49
N SER A 56 -4.61 5.62 6.54
CA SER A 56 -3.66 4.56 6.94
C SER A 56 -3.93 4.07 8.37
N LYS A 57 -4.26 4.99 9.29
CA LYS A 57 -4.63 4.62 10.67
C LYS A 57 -5.90 3.77 10.71
N ASN A 58 -6.92 4.13 9.94
CA ASN A 58 -8.15 3.36 9.85
C ASN A 58 -7.91 1.97 9.24
N ALA A 59 -7.16 1.89 8.13
CA ALA A 59 -6.81 0.61 7.51
C ALA A 59 -6.08 -0.32 8.49
N PHE A 60 -5.06 0.19 9.19
CA PHE A 60 -4.31 -0.59 10.19
C PHE A 60 -5.20 -1.06 11.34
N LYS A 61 -6.02 -0.16 11.90
CA LYS A 61 -6.94 -0.49 13.00
C LYS A 61 -7.91 -1.62 12.64
N ASN A 62 -8.38 -1.65 11.40
CA ASN A 62 -9.33 -2.65 10.91
C ASN A 62 -8.64 -3.90 10.32
N GLY A 63 -7.31 -4.00 10.41
CA GLY A 63 -6.57 -5.16 9.88
C GLY A 63 -6.58 -5.27 8.36
N LEU A 64 -6.79 -4.15 7.65
CA LEU A 64 -6.99 -4.13 6.20
C LEU A 64 -5.69 -4.03 5.39
N ILE A 65 -4.53 -3.92 6.05
CA ILE A 65 -3.25 -3.77 5.35
C ILE A 65 -2.80 -5.13 4.83
N LEU A 66 -2.55 -5.18 3.53
CA LEU A 66 -1.84 -6.27 2.87
C LEU A 66 -0.36 -5.95 2.79
N PHE A 67 0.48 -6.97 2.91
CA PHE A 67 1.92 -6.84 2.83
C PHE A 67 2.48 -7.70 1.70
N TYR A 68 3.55 -7.20 1.09
CA TYR A 68 4.46 -8.01 0.30
C TYR A 68 5.90 -7.65 0.67
N PHE A 69 6.74 -8.66 0.90
CA PHE A 69 8.10 -8.49 1.41
C PHE A 69 9.11 -8.88 0.33
N VAL A 70 9.91 -7.90 -0.09
CA VAL A 70 10.93 -8.04 -1.14
C VAL A 70 12.30 -8.26 -0.48
N GLU A 71 12.87 -9.44 -0.67
CA GLU A 71 14.11 -9.85 -0.01
C GLU A 71 15.37 -9.25 -0.67
N ASP A 72 15.37 -9.03 -1.98
CA ASP A 72 16.48 -8.37 -2.70
C ASP A 72 15.99 -7.68 -3.99
N SER A 73 16.88 -6.91 -4.62
CA SER A 73 16.61 -6.18 -5.87
C SER A 73 16.90 -7.00 -7.13
N SER A 74 16.90 -8.34 -7.04
CA SER A 74 17.14 -9.18 -8.22
C SER A 74 15.94 -9.14 -9.17
N ARG A 75 16.19 -9.41 -10.46
CA ARG A 75 15.13 -9.55 -11.47
C ARG A 75 14.08 -10.58 -11.08
N TYR A 76 14.48 -11.68 -10.42
CA TYR A 76 13.55 -12.68 -9.91
C TYR A 76 12.60 -12.10 -8.86
N SER A 77 13.12 -11.34 -7.90
CA SER A 77 12.31 -10.65 -6.89
C SER A 77 11.35 -9.63 -7.51
N MET A 78 11.77 -8.92 -8.57
CA MET A 78 10.88 -8.00 -9.30
C MET A 78 9.76 -8.72 -10.06
N ILE A 79 10.03 -9.89 -10.66
CA ILE A 79 9.00 -10.75 -11.25
C ILE A 79 7.99 -11.17 -10.19
N LYS A 80 8.45 -11.59 -9.01
CA LYS A 80 7.56 -12.00 -7.91
C LYS A 80 6.76 -10.83 -7.34
N LEU A 81 7.33 -9.63 -7.30
CA LEU A 81 6.61 -8.42 -6.95
C LEU A 81 5.51 -8.09 -7.97
N ALA A 82 5.78 -8.21 -9.28
CA ALA A 82 4.75 -8.02 -10.31
C ALA A 82 3.61 -9.05 -10.21
N GLU A 83 3.91 -10.32 -9.91
CA GLU A 83 2.89 -11.35 -9.65
C GLU A 83 2.03 -11.00 -8.42
N ALA A 84 2.64 -10.55 -7.33
CA ALA A 84 1.94 -10.12 -6.12
C ALA A 84 1.09 -8.87 -6.37
N LEU A 85 1.59 -7.91 -7.16
CA LEU A 85 0.85 -6.71 -7.51
C LEU A 85 -0.36 -7.03 -8.41
N ARG A 86 -0.25 -8.02 -9.29
CA ARG A 86 -1.38 -8.50 -10.11
C ARG A 86 -2.48 -9.07 -9.22
N GLU A 87 -2.11 -9.95 -8.29
CA GLU A 87 -3.05 -10.49 -7.30
C GLU A 87 -3.73 -9.36 -6.49
N PHE A 88 -2.96 -8.36 -6.06
CA PHE A 88 -3.50 -7.19 -5.36
C PHE A 88 -4.51 -6.41 -6.22
N VAL A 89 -4.21 -6.19 -7.50
CA VAL A 89 -5.12 -5.50 -8.43
C VAL A 89 -6.40 -6.30 -8.64
N GLU A 90 -6.30 -7.62 -8.86
CA GLU A 90 -7.45 -8.51 -9.02
C GLU A 90 -8.35 -8.53 -7.78
N LEU A 91 -7.76 -8.61 -6.58
CA LEU A 91 -8.48 -8.46 -5.33
C LEU A 91 -9.12 -7.07 -5.24
N SER A 92 -8.40 -6.03 -5.66
CA SER A 92 -8.87 -4.66 -5.61
C SER A 92 -10.05 -4.38 -6.55
N ARG A 93 -10.26 -5.17 -7.59
CA ARG A 93 -11.47 -5.04 -8.45
C ARG A 93 -12.75 -5.51 -7.77
N GLN A 94 -12.64 -6.28 -6.68
CA GLN A 94 -13.79 -6.80 -5.93
C GLN A 94 -14.31 -5.81 -4.88
N TRP A 95 -13.89 -4.54 -4.97
CA TRP A 95 -14.26 -3.50 -4.03
C TRP A 95 -15.76 -3.21 -4.07
N ASP A 96 -16.40 -3.16 -2.91
CA ASP A 96 -17.85 -2.92 -2.78
C ASP A 96 -18.19 -1.44 -2.54
N GLY A 97 -17.23 -0.54 -2.70
CA GLY A 97 -17.40 0.91 -2.45
C GLY A 97 -17.24 1.30 -0.98
N THR A 98 -16.88 0.38 -0.08
CA THR A 98 -16.77 0.68 1.36
C THR A 98 -15.33 0.79 1.84
N LEU A 99 -15.11 1.52 2.92
CA LEU A 99 -13.81 1.56 3.61
C LEU A 99 -13.41 0.21 4.23
N GLN A 100 -14.36 -0.72 4.42
CA GLN A 100 -14.13 -2.02 5.05
C GLN A 100 -13.49 -3.04 4.10
N THR A 101 -13.56 -2.79 2.79
CA THR A 101 -12.98 -3.62 1.72
C THR A 101 -11.94 -2.85 0.90
N SER A 102 -11.54 -1.66 1.39
CA SER A 102 -10.53 -0.81 0.77
C SER A 102 -9.14 -1.15 1.33
N TYR A 103 -8.51 -2.16 0.73
CA TYR A 103 -7.18 -2.64 1.15
C TYR A 103 -6.04 -1.80 0.56
N PRO A 104 -5.17 -1.17 1.38
CA PRO A 104 -3.85 -0.73 0.94
C PRO A 104 -2.87 -1.91 0.90
N LEU A 105 -1.93 -1.87 -0.04
CA LEU A 105 -0.77 -2.76 -0.07
C LEU A 105 0.47 -2.01 0.42
N ILE A 106 1.23 -2.62 1.33
CA ILE A 106 2.58 -2.18 1.69
C ILE A 106 3.58 -3.17 1.11
N VAL A 107 4.35 -2.69 0.14
CA VAL A 107 5.52 -3.41 -0.37
C VAL A 107 6.73 -2.94 0.43
N ALA A 108 7.31 -3.84 1.23
CA ALA A 108 8.46 -3.55 2.07
C ALA A 108 9.72 -4.21 1.53
N PHE A 109 10.84 -3.50 1.60
CA PHE A 109 12.12 -3.95 1.07
C PHE A 109 13.11 -4.22 2.22
N SER A 110 13.78 -5.37 2.16
CA SER A 110 14.86 -5.69 3.09
C SER A 110 16.04 -4.72 2.92
N HIS A 111 16.95 -4.67 3.89
CA HIS A 111 18.20 -3.91 3.74
C HIS A 111 19.16 -4.52 2.70
N LYS A 112 19.00 -5.81 2.36
CA LYS A 112 19.72 -6.43 1.24
C LYS A 112 19.23 -5.88 -0.11
N ALA A 113 17.94 -5.52 -0.21
CA ALA A 113 17.39 -4.90 -1.42
C ALA A 113 17.83 -3.43 -1.54
N ILE A 114 17.77 -2.67 -0.44
CA ILE A 114 18.16 -1.27 -0.43
C ILE A 114 18.55 -0.78 0.98
N GLN A 115 19.71 -0.16 1.07
CA GLN A 115 20.16 0.63 2.21
C GLN A 115 20.89 1.86 1.66
N ALA A 116 20.23 3.01 1.71
CA ALA A 116 20.72 4.26 1.17
C ALA A 116 20.89 5.29 2.29
N GLU A 117 21.70 6.32 2.05
CA GLU A 117 22.03 7.34 3.04
C GLU A 117 21.31 8.67 2.76
N SER A 118 20.49 8.72 1.71
CA SER A 118 19.73 9.91 1.33
C SER A 118 18.33 9.62 0.82
N VAL A 119 17.44 10.62 0.96
CA VAL A 119 16.09 10.60 0.39
C VAL A 119 16.14 10.41 -1.14
N GLU A 120 17.11 11.04 -1.81
CA GLU A 120 17.23 11.00 -3.28
C GLU A 120 17.57 9.60 -3.78
N GLU A 121 18.50 8.90 -3.13
CA GLU A 121 18.84 7.51 -3.49
C GLU A 121 17.66 6.56 -3.27
N TYR A 122 16.93 6.69 -2.16
CA TYR A 122 15.70 5.93 -1.94
C TYR A 122 14.63 6.24 -3.00
N HIS A 123 14.52 7.50 -3.42
CA HIS A 123 13.59 7.92 -4.45
C HIS A 123 13.97 7.31 -5.80
N GLN A 124 15.25 7.35 -6.18
CA GLN A 124 15.77 6.71 -7.40
C GLN A 124 15.51 5.20 -7.41
N PHE A 125 15.78 4.51 -6.30
CA PHE A 125 15.46 3.09 -6.16
C PHE A 125 13.96 2.82 -6.33
N GLY A 126 13.11 3.63 -5.70
CA GLY A 126 11.66 3.51 -5.87
C GLY A 126 11.21 3.68 -7.32
N TRP A 127 11.78 4.63 -8.06
CA TRP A 127 11.49 4.80 -9.48
C TRP A 127 11.98 3.63 -10.33
N GLN A 128 13.15 3.07 -10.04
CA GLN A 128 13.65 1.86 -10.70
C GLN A 128 12.69 0.69 -10.49
N VAL A 129 12.20 0.48 -9.26
CA VAL A 129 11.20 -0.55 -8.96
C VAL A 129 9.92 -0.34 -9.78
N LEU A 130 9.38 0.89 -9.80
CA LEU A 130 8.16 1.21 -10.55
C LEU A 130 8.35 0.97 -12.06
N GLN A 131 9.52 1.33 -12.60
CA GLN A 131 9.86 1.09 -14.00
C GLN A 131 9.97 -0.42 -14.31
N GLU A 132 10.63 -1.21 -13.46
CA GLU A 132 10.73 -2.66 -13.66
C GLU A 132 9.37 -3.36 -13.61
N ILE A 133 8.50 -2.92 -12.71
CA ILE A 133 7.12 -3.42 -12.61
C ILE A 133 6.34 -3.04 -13.87
N HIS A 134 6.49 -1.81 -14.37
CA HIS A 134 5.86 -1.37 -15.62
C HIS A 134 6.28 -2.25 -16.81
N GLU A 135 7.57 -2.56 -16.93
CA GLU A 135 8.11 -3.44 -17.98
C GLU A 135 7.68 -4.90 -17.85
N LEU A 136 7.25 -5.32 -16.66
CA LEU A 136 6.71 -6.65 -16.38
C LEU A 136 5.19 -6.72 -16.53
N ASP A 137 4.53 -5.58 -16.72
CA ASP A 137 3.09 -5.56 -16.93
C ASP A 137 2.76 -6.18 -18.30
N MET A 138 1.74 -7.02 -18.30
CA MET A 138 1.28 -7.72 -19.51
C MET A 138 0.03 -7.08 -20.09
N GLU A 139 -0.61 -6.17 -19.35
CA GLU A 139 -1.76 -5.42 -19.85
C GLU A 139 -1.32 -4.12 -20.50
N ASP A 140 -2.09 -3.70 -21.49
CA ASP A 140 -1.89 -2.38 -22.10
C ASP A 140 -2.19 -1.26 -21.10
N TRP A 141 -1.47 -0.16 -21.25
CA TRP A 141 -1.76 1.05 -20.49
C TRP A 141 -3.14 1.60 -20.88
N PRO A 142 -4.01 1.99 -19.92
CA PRO A 142 -5.34 2.51 -20.23
C PRO A 142 -5.30 3.73 -21.16
N GLU A 143 -6.12 3.73 -22.22
CA GLU A 143 -6.11 4.78 -23.26
C GLU A 143 -6.43 6.18 -22.72
N ASP A 144 -7.18 6.27 -21.63
CA ASP A 144 -7.63 7.51 -20.99
C ASP A 144 -6.63 8.07 -19.96
N ILE A 145 -5.56 7.34 -19.65
CA ILE A 145 -4.54 7.75 -18.68
C ILE A 145 -3.26 8.18 -19.39
N ASN A 146 -2.75 9.35 -19.02
CA ASN A 146 -1.51 9.86 -19.59
C ASN A 146 -0.34 8.93 -19.25
N THR A 147 0.56 8.68 -20.20
CA THR A 147 1.76 7.85 -20.02
C THR A 147 2.97 8.65 -19.51
N LYS A 148 2.93 9.98 -19.57
CA LYS A 148 4.02 10.86 -19.14
C LYS A 148 3.90 11.22 -17.66
N PRO A 149 4.87 10.86 -16.79
CA PRO A 149 4.81 11.14 -15.35
C PRO A 149 4.59 12.60 -14.97
N GLU A 150 5.07 13.52 -15.79
CA GLU A 150 4.95 14.97 -15.60
C GLU A 150 3.60 15.55 -16.05
N ALA A 151 2.77 14.77 -16.76
CA ALA A 151 1.54 15.28 -17.33
C ALA A 151 0.38 15.32 -16.31
N PRO A 152 -0.51 16.32 -16.38
CA PRO A 152 -1.75 16.32 -15.61
C PRO A 152 -2.57 15.05 -15.89
N GLY A 153 -3.12 14.43 -14.85
CA GLY A 153 -3.90 13.21 -14.97
C GLY A 153 -3.07 11.93 -15.13
N TRP A 154 -1.74 12.01 -15.07
CA TRP A 154 -0.90 10.81 -14.96
C TRP A 154 -1.17 10.08 -13.63
N SER A 155 -1.25 8.77 -13.73
CA SER A 155 -1.14 7.84 -12.61
C SER A 155 -0.29 6.69 -13.06
N MET A 156 0.52 6.12 -12.17
CA MET A 156 1.07 4.80 -12.45
C MET A 156 -0.08 3.83 -12.69
N CYS A 157 -0.03 3.02 -13.74
CA CYS A 157 -1.00 1.95 -13.98
C CYS A 157 -0.28 0.61 -13.89
N PHE A 158 -0.97 -0.39 -13.33
CA PHE A 158 -0.53 -1.77 -13.38
C PHE A 158 -1.71 -2.69 -13.58
N HIS A 159 -1.57 -3.66 -14.48
CA HIS A 159 -2.61 -4.61 -14.86
C HIS A 159 -3.92 -3.86 -15.18
N GLY A 160 -3.85 -2.78 -15.97
CA GLY A 160 -4.98 -1.93 -16.36
C GLY A 160 -5.62 -1.08 -15.25
N MET A 161 -5.09 -1.10 -14.02
CA MET A 161 -5.61 -0.31 -12.90
C MET A 161 -4.71 0.89 -12.59
N PRO A 162 -5.24 2.13 -12.57
CA PRO A 162 -4.54 3.28 -12.01
C PRO A 162 -4.29 3.09 -10.51
N ILE A 163 -3.04 3.21 -10.10
CA ILE A 163 -2.58 3.08 -8.71
C ILE A 163 -1.85 4.33 -8.25
N PHE A 164 -2.04 4.65 -6.98
CA PHE A 164 -1.30 5.67 -6.25
C PHE A 164 -0.20 5.02 -5.42
N CYS A 165 1.04 5.43 -5.67
CA CYS A 165 2.24 4.92 -4.99
C CYS A 165 2.82 6.01 -4.07
N ASN A 166 2.99 5.70 -2.79
CA ASN A 166 3.65 6.56 -1.82
C ASN A 166 4.92 5.88 -1.30
N MET A 167 6.07 6.44 -1.68
CA MET A 167 7.36 5.99 -1.13
C MET A 167 7.56 6.56 0.27
N SER A 168 7.97 5.69 1.20
CA SER A 168 8.35 6.03 2.56
C SER A 168 9.75 5.46 2.85
N ASN A 169 10.62 6.28 3.43
CA ASN A 169 11.99 5.89 3.74
C ASN A 169 12.48 6.44 5.09
N PRO A 170 13.55 5.85 5.67
CA PRO A 170 14.11 6.28 6.95
C PRO A 170 14.65 7.72 6.96
N GLU A 171 15.17 8.20 5.83
CA GLU A 171 15.82 9.51 5.72
C GLU A 171 14.82 10.69 5.66
N HIS A 172 13.51 10.41 5.63
CA HIS A 172 12.49 11.43 5.80
C HIS A 172 12.29 11.81 7.28
N TYR A 173 13.13 12.73 7.79
CA TYR A 173 13.02 13.25 9.15
C TYR A 173 11.89 14.29 9.33
N HIS A 174 11.70 15.17 8.33
CA HIS A 174 10.75 16.28 8.42
C HIS A 174 9.34 15.91 7.94
N ARG A 175 9.24 15.10 6.86
CA ARG A 175 7.95 14.66 6.30
C ARG A 175 7.49 13.38 6.97
N ARG A 176 6.88 13.51 8.16
CA ARG A 176 6.46 12.35 8.97
C ARG A 176 5.57 11.34 8.25
N SER A 177 4.74 11.80 7.30
CA SER A 177 3.88 10.96 6.45
C SER A 177 4.65 10.10 5.44
N ARG A 178 5.93 10.40 5.20
CA ARG A 178 6.85 9.70 4.29
C ARG A 178 7.89 8.86 5.04
N ASN A 179 7.68 8.61 6.33
CA ASN A 179 8.53 7.74 7.14
C ASN A 179 7.67 6.85 8.05
N LEU A 180 7.56 5.59 7.64
CA LEU A 180 6.85 4.51 8.32
C LEU A 180 7.75 3.61 9.18
N GLY A 181 9.08 3.81 9.16
CA GLY A 181 10.01 2.96 9.89
C GLY A 181 11.41 2.94 9.29
N ARG A 182 12.19 1.95 9.73
CA ARG A 182 13.60 1.74 9.35
C ARG A 182 13.82 1.08 7.97
N HIS A 183 12.74 0.69 7.30
CA HIS A 183 12.80 0.07 5.97
C HIS A 183 12.20 1.01 4.91
N PHE A 184 12.69 0.86 3.68
CA PHE A 184 12.02 1.44 2.53
C PHE A 184 10.73 0.69 2.25
N VAL A 185 9.64 1.42 2.08
CA VAL A 185 8.34 0.85 1.73
C VAL A 185 7.65 1.68 0.65
N ILE A 186 6.93 1.00 -0.24
CA ILE A 186 6.00 1.62 -1.17
C ILE A 186 4.59 1.24 -0.72
N VAL A 187 3.81 2.25 -0.35
CA VAL A 187 2.39 2.09 -0.04
C VAL A 187 1.60 2.28 -1.33
N ILE A 188 0.88 1.26 -1.77
CA ILE A 188 0.13 1.21 -3.02
C ILE A 188 -1.36 1.18 -2.71
N ASN A 189 -2.12 2.04 -3.37
CA ASN A 189 -3.58 2.08 -3.30
C ASN A 189 -4.15 2.20 -4.72
N PRO A 190 -5.28 1.56 -5.02
CA PRO A 190 -6.06 1.87 -6.21
C PRO A 190 -6.45 3.36 -6.20
N ARG A 191 -6.25 4.04 -7.34
CA ARG A 191 -6.43 5.49 -7.46
C ARG A 191 -7.85 5.93 -7.09
N GLU A 192 -8.85 5.20 -7.58
CA GLU A 192 -10.27 5.49 -7.36
C GLU A 192 -10.62 5.66 -5.86
N ARG A 193 -10.04 4.82 -5.00
CA ARG A 193 -10.29 4.84 -3.54
C ARG A 193 -9.61 6.03 -2.89
N PHE A 194 -8.40 6.36 -3.35
CA PHE A 194 -7.69 7.51 -2.87
C PHE A 194 -8.44 8.80 -3.24
N ASP A 195 -8.94 8.91 -4.47
CA ASP A 195 -9.69 10.09 -4.89
C ASP A 195 -11.04 10.20 -4.15
N GLU A 196 -11.75 9.09 -3.94
CA GLU A 196 -13.01 9.07 -3.18
C GLU A 196 -12.85 9.47 -1.71
N PHE A 197 -11.81 8.97 -1.02
CA PHE A 197 -11.68 9.16 0.43
C PHE A 197 -10.63 10.20 0.85
N ALA A 198 -9.62 10.48 0.03
CA ALA A 198 -8.54 11.42 0.33
C ALA A 198 -8.59 12.71 -0.51
N GLY A 199 -9.14 12.65 -1.73
CA GLY A 199 -9.17 13.77 -2.69
C GLY A 199 -9.91 15.03 -2.22
N ASN A 200 -10.86 14.90 -1.29
CA ASN A 200 -11.69 16.01 -0.80
C ASN A 200 -11.20 16.66 0.52
N THR A 201 -9.94 16.44 0.92
CA THR A 201 -9.40 17.09 2.13
C THR A 201 -8.25 18.06 1.82
N PRO A 202 -8.21 19.27 2.42
CA PRO A 202 -7.11 20.23 2.26
C PRO A 202 -5.71 19.67 2.60
N ALA A 203 -5.65 18.54 3.31
CA ALA A 203 -4.42 17.87 3.70
C ALA A 203 -3.77 17.06 2.55
N GLY A 204 -4.51 16.73 1.48
CA GLY A 204 -3.99 16.00 0.31
C GLY A 204 -3.20 16.85 -0.68
N GLN A 205 -3.19 18.17 -0.51
CA GLN A 205 -2.59 19.13 -1.45
C GLN A 205 -1.22 19.71 -0.98
N LYS A 206 -0.55 19.11 0.01
CA LYS A 206 0.75 19.60 0.55
C LYS A 206 1.85 18.54 0.61
#